data_AF-A0A1M6WKK7-F1
#
_entry.id   AF-A0A1M6WKK7-F1
#
_cell.length_a   1.000
_cell.length_b   1.000
_cell.length_c   1.000
_cell.angle_alpha   90.00
_cell.angle_beta   90.00
_cell.angle_gamma   90.00
#
_symmetry.space_group_name_H-M   'P 1'
#
loop_
_entity.id
_entity.type
_entity.pdbx_description
1 polymer ?
#
loop_
_entity_poly.entity_id
_entity_poly.type
_entity_poly.pdbx_seq_one_letter_code
_entity_poly.pdbx_strand_id
1 'polypeptide(L)'
;MEENQNLDDLAEESAELPKVESQEDLARIIQALVFASPDIVTLKKLREILGDFLDARLVSDALIAANDSLNKINSPFEIVEQAGGYRFRTRAKYYPWVRKLFPEANARRLSQAALETLAVIAYQQPITKAAIEQVRGVSSVDGPIRNLLDKGFIALGSRADTVGNPYTYVTTQEFMKYFGINRIPEDLPRLREFSELLEAGALVPQYAKPESVSPEEPKQPEENPDQVELSMGDA
;
A
#
# COMPACT_ATOMS: atom_id res chain seq x y z
N MET A 1 2.30 55.07 4.10
CA MET A 1 1.38 54.50 5.09
C MET A 1 0.33 53.75 4.29
N GLU A 2 0.64 52.54 3.85
CA GLU A 2 -0.25 51.71 3.01
C GLU A 2 0.41 50.32 2.92
N GLU A 3 0.46 49.60 4.04
CA GLU A 3 1.04 48.24 4.04
C GLU A 3 0.52 47.35 5.18
N ASN A 4 -0.64 47.67 5.76
CA ASN A 4 -1.28 46.88 6.82
C ASN A 4 -2.80 46.77 6.57
N GLN A 5 -3.19 46.36 5.37
CA GLN A 5 -4.58 45.98 5.06
C GLN A 5 -4.72 44.57 4.48
N ASN A 6 -3.62 43.82 4.31
CA ASN A 6 -3.63 42.55 3.56
C ASN A 6 -3.49 41.28 4.44
N LEU A 7 -3.40 41.44 5.77
CA LEU A 7 -3.26 40.31 6.71
C LEU A 7 -4.58 39.97 7.41
N ASP A 8 -5.48 40.95 7.58
CA ASP A 8 -6.81 40.73 8.14
C ASP A 8 -7.77 40.16 7.09
N ASP A 9 -7.62 40.52 5.81
CA ASP A 9 -8.42 39.98 4.69
C ASP A 9 -8.19 38.47 4.45
N LEU A 10 -7.03 37.93 4.86
CA LEU A 10 -6.73 36.49 4.77
C LEU A 10 -7.29 35.69 5.97
N ALA A 11 -7.72 36.38 7.04
CA ALA A 11 -8.32 35.77 8.22
C ALA A 11 -9.85 35.77 8.19
N GLU A 12 -10.47 36.66 7.40
CA GLU A 12 -11.93 36.74 7.24
C GLU A 12 -12.50 35.74 6.22
N GLU A 13 -11.66 35.12 5.38
CA GLU A 13 -12.07 34.02 4.49
C GLU A 13 -11.99 32.64 5.19
N SER A 14 -12.17 32.59 6.52
CA SER A 14 -12.71 31.39 7.16
C SER A 14 -14.19 31.28 6.80
N ALA A 15 -14.48 31.09 5.52
CA ALA A 15 -15.81 30.90 5.00
C ALA A 15 -16.45 29.76 5.80
N GLU A 16 -17.58 30.03 6.45
CA GLU A 16 -18.40 28.97 7.05
C GLU A 16 -18.56 27.87 6.02
N LEU A 17 -17.97 26.70 6.29
CA LEU A 17 -18.08 25.56 5.39
C LEU A 17 -19.57 25.31 5.10
N PRO A 18 -19.93 24.93 3.87
CA PRO A 18 -21.30 24.55 3.55
C PRO A 18 -21.82 23.55 4.58
N LYS A 19 -23.05 23.78 5.07
CA LYS A 19 -23.64 22.88 6.05
C LYS A 19 -23.80 21.50 5.44
N VAL A 20 -23.41 20.47 6.19
CA VAL A 20 -23.67 19.08 5.84
C VAL A 20 -25.18 18.85 5.85
N GLU A 21 -25.78 18.58 4.68
CA GLU A 21 -27.24 18.55 4.53
C GLU A 21 -27.85 17.18 4.84
N SER A 22 -27.08 16.10 4.66
CA SER A 22 -27.54 14.72 4.87
C SER A 22 -26.37 13.74 5.06
N GLN A 23 -26.67 12.49 5.42
CA GLN A 23 -25.67 11.43 5.49
C GLN A 23 -25.06 11.10 4.12
N GLU A 24 -25.84 11.19 3.04
CA GLU A 24 -25.32 11.02 1.68
C GLU A 24 -24.37 12.16 1.29
N ASP A 25 -24.73 13.39 1.67
CA ASP A 25 -23.91 14.56 1.44
C ASP A 25 -22.58 14.44 2.21
N LEU A 26 -22.63 14.05 3.48
CA LEU A 26 -21.42 13.76 4.27
C LEU A 26 -20.53 12.70 3.60
N ALA A 27 -21.12 11.62 3.08
CA ALA A 27 -20.38 10.58 2.36
C ALA A 27 -19.71 11.13 1.07
N ARG A 28 -20.37 12.04 0.34
CA ARG A 28 -19.79 12.71 -0.85
C ARG A 28 -18.68 13.67 -0.46
N ILE A 29 -18.84 14.42 0.62
CA ILE A 29 -17.79 15.31 1.15
C ILE A 29 -16.56 14.49 1.55
N ILE A 30 -16.74 13.37 2.28
CA ILE A 30 -15.63 12.48 2.65
C ILE A 30 -14.94 11.93 1.40
N GLN A 31 -15.68 11.51 0.37
CA GLN A 31 -15.07 11.09 -0.90
C GLN A 31 -14.23 12.21 -1.50
N ALA A 32 -14.75 13.44 -1.56
CA ALA A 32 -13.99 14.57 -2.09
C ALA A 32 -12.70 14.83 -1.29
N LEU A 33 -12.78 14.82 0.04
CA LEU A 33 -11.62 15.04 0.92
C LEU A 33 -10.56 13.95 0.76
N VAL A 34 -10.97 12.68 0.78
CA VAL A 34 -10.06 11.54 0.66
C VAL A 34 -9.46 11.46 -0.75
N PHE A 35 -10.21 11.86 -1.78
CA PHE A 35 -9.73 11.90 -3.17
C PHE A 35 -8.73 13.03 -3.40
N ALA A 36 -9.00 14.23 -2.86
CA ALA A 36 -8.15 15.39 -3.01
C ALA A 36 -6.81 15.24 -2.27
N SER A 37 -6.76 14.42 -1.22
CA SER A 37 -5.54 14.21 -0.45
C SER A 37 -4.51 13.37 -1.22
N PRO A 38 -3.26 13.84 -1.33
CA PRO A 38 -2.17 13.05 -1.90
C PRO A 38 -1.69 11.93 -0.96
N ASP A 39 -2.05 12.01 0.32
CA ASP A 39 -1.60 11.11 1.38
C ASP A 39 -2.79 10.58 2.21
N ILE A 40 -2.54 9.66 3.13
CA ILE A 40 -3.58 9.05 3.96
C ILE A 40 -4.25 10.08 4.87
N VAL A 41 -5.58 10.10 4.91
CA VAL A 41 -6.37 11.02 5.74
C VAL A 41 -6.89 10.29 6.97
N THR A 42 -6.46 10.71 8.16
CA THR A 42 -6.90 10.08 9.42
C THR A 42 -8.33 10.49 9.78
N LEU A 43 -9.02 9.65 10.56
CA LEU A 43 -10.34 9.99 11.11
C LEU A 43 -10.31 11.30 11.91
N LYS A 44 -9.22 11.53 12.66
CA LYS A 44 -8.98 12.78 13.38
C LYS A 44 -8.96 13.97 12.41
N LYS A 45 -8.22 13.88 11.30
CA LYS A 45 -8.11 14.96 10.33
C LYS A 45 -9.44 15.24 9.62
N LEU A 46 -10.22 14.20 9.31
CA LEU A 46 -11.57 14.35 8.77
C LEU A 46 -12.47 15.12 9.73
N ARG A 47 -12.43 14.78 11.03
CA ARG A 47 -13.22 15.49 12.06
C ARG A 47 -12.78 16.94 12.25
N GLU A 48 -11.48 17.21 12.25
CA GLU A 48 -10.95 18.58 12.32
C GLU A 48 -11.49 19.46 11.18
N ILE A 49 -11.63 18.90 9.97
CA ILE A 49 -12.13 19.63 8.78
C ILE A 49 -13.66 19.76 8.80
N LEU A 50 -14.37 18.66 9.08
CA LEU A 50 -15.83 18.62 9.04
C LEU A 50 -16.49 19.29 10.27
N GLY A 51 -15.68 19.56 11.30
CA GLY A 51 -16.09 20.11 12.59
C GLY A 51 -16.04 19.06 13.69
N ASP A 52 -15.34 19.38 14.78
CA ASP A 52 -15.12 18.47 15.91
C ASP A 52 -16.41 18.01 16.61
N PHE A 53 -17.51 18.74 16.41
CA PHE A 53 -18.84 18.40 16.91
C PHE A 53 -19.45 17.14 16.27
N LEU A 54 -18.93 16.72 15.11
CA LEU A 54 -19.36 15.47 14.49
C LEU A 54 -18.78 14.27 15.24
N ASP A 55 -19.66 13.34 15.58
CA ASP A 55 -19.32 12.07 16.20
C ASP A 55 -18.41 11.25 15.27
N ALA A 56 -17.36 10.64 15.84
CA ALA A 56 -16.49 9.71 15.14
C ALA A 56 -17.27 8.55 14.52
N ARG A 57 -18.34 8.09 15.17
CA ARG A 57 -19.23 7.06 14.63
C ARG A 57 -19.92 7.52 13.35
N LEU A 58 -20.41 8.75 13.32
CA LEU A 58 -21.09 9.31 12.14
C LEU A 58 -20.14 9.43 10.94
N VAL A 59 -18.89 9.84 11.17
CA VAL A 59 -17.87 9.91 10.11
C VAL A 59 -17.52 8.50 9.61
N SER A 60 -17.42 7.51 10.51
CA SER A 60 -17.22 6.10 10.13
C SER A 60 -18.39 5.56 9.30
N ASP A 61 -19.63 5.84 9.69
CA ASP A 61 -20.82 5.41 8.95
C ASP A 61 -20.89 6.08 7.56
N ALA A 62 -20.44 7.33 7.45
CA ALA A 62 -20.35 8.03 6.18
C ALA A 62 -19.23 7.49 5.27
N LEU A 63 -18.11 7.00 5.82
CA LEU A 63 -17.08 6.28 5.06
C LEU A 63 -17.62 4.95 4.48
N ILE A 64 -18.43 4.22 5.25
CA ILE A 64 -19.10 3.00 4.77
C ILE A 64 -20.06 3.36 3.63
N ALA A 65 -20.93 4.35 3.85
CA ALA A 65 -21.88 4.83 2.83
C ALA A 65 -21.16 5.33 1.56
N ALA A 66 -19.99 5.96 1.71
CA ALA A 66 -19.16 6.37 0.60
C ALA A 66 -18.71 5.18 -0.24
N ASN A 67 -18.15 4.15 0.38
CA ASN A 67 -17.78 2.91 -0.32
C ASN A 67 -18.98 2.21 -0.95
N ASP A 68 -20.13 2.17 -0.28
CA ASP A 68 -21.35 1.59 -0.84
C ASP A 68 -21.80 2.32 -2.12
N SER A 69 -21.69 3.66 -2.14
CA SER A 69 -21.99 4.44 -3.34
C SER A 69 -21.03 4.12 -4.50
N LEU A 70 -19.73 3.95 -4.22
CA LEU A 70 -18.73 3.53 -5.22
C LEU A 70 -19.00 2.11 -5.73
N ASN A 71 -19.45 1.22 -4.85
CA ASN A 71 -19.83 -0.16 -5.20
C ASN A 71 -21.05 -0.18 -6.13
N LYS A 72 -22.10 0.60 -5.83
CA LYS A 72 -23.34 0.67 -6.64
C LYS A 72 -23.07 1.02 -8.10
N ILE A 73 -22.07 1.86 -8.36
CA ILE A 73 -21.71 2.29 -9.73
C ILE A 73 -20.59 1.46 -10.37
N ASN A 74 -20.18 0.34 -9.74
CA ASN A 74 -19.03 -0.47 -10.18
C ASN A 74 -17.74 0.35 -10.37
N SER A 75 -17.51 1.33 -9.48
CA SER A 75 -16.34 2.22 -9.55
C SER A 75 -15.03 1.42 -9.61
N PRO A 76 -14.04 1.85 -10.42
CA PRO A 76 -12.71 1.23 -10.41
C PRO A 76 -11.91 1.54 -9.14
N PHE A 77 -12.42 2.43 -8.30
CA PHE A 77 -11.82 2.89 -7.08
C PHE A 77 -12.59 2.42 -5.84
N GLU A 78 -11.88 2.41 -4.73
CA GLU A 78 -12.40 2.11 -3.38
C GLU A 78 -11.66 2.99 -2.36
N ILE A 79 -12.32 3.30 -1.25
CA ILE A 79 -11.67 3.90 -0.09
C ILE A 79 -11.26 2.77 0.84
N VAL A 80 -9.99 2.73 1.22
CA VAL A 80 -9.45 1.68 2.11
C VAL A 80 -8.87 2.29 3.37
N GLU A 81 -9.00 1.56 4.47
CA GLU A 81 -8.29 1.88 5.70
C GLU A 81 -6.85 1.36 5.59
N GLN A 82 -5.88 2.25 5.79
CA GLN A 82 -4.46 1.96 5.67
C GLN A 82 -3.67 2.85 6.65
N ALA A 83 -2.69 2.27 7.36
CA ALA A 83 -1.87 2.94 8.37
C ALA A 83 -2.68 3.81 9.37
N GLY A 84 -3.89 3.38 9.74
CA GLY A 84 -4.76 4.07 10.70
C GLY A 84 -5.50 5.30 10.12
N GLY A 85 -5.60 5.40 8.80
CA GLY A 85 -6.44 6.40 8.13
C GLY A 85 -7.01 5.86 6.82
N TYR A 86 -7.52 6.75 5.97
CA TYR A 86 -8.26 6.40 4.76
C TYR A 86 -7.62 7.00 3.52
N ARG A 87 -7.62 6.25 2.42
CA ARG A 87 -7.20 6.75 1.10
C ARG A 87 -8.00 6.10 -0.02
N PHE A 88 -8.03 6.77 -1.17
CA PHE A 88 -8.45 6.12 -2.41
C PHE A 88 -7.40 5.14 -2.91
N ARG A 89 -7.87 4.01 -3.44
CA ARG A 89 -7.07 3.00 -4.12
C ARG A 89 -7.82 2.49 -5.35
N THR A 90 -7.07 2.09 -6.38
CA THR A 90 -7.63 1.30 -7.49
C THR A 90 -7.90 -0.12 -7.04
N ARG A 91 -9.04 -0.70 -7.43
CA ARG A 91 -9.34 -2.10 -7.11
C ARG A 91 -8.30 -3.05 -7.69
N ALA A 92 -8.00 -4.13 -6.97
CA ALA A 92 -6.95 -5.10 -7.31
C ALA A 92 -7.07 -5.65 -8.74
N LYS A 93 -8.30 -5.86 -9.24
CA LYS A 93 -8.54 -6.34 -10.61
C LYS A 93 -7.90 -5.47 -11.69
N TYR A 94 -7.64 -4.18 -11.45
CA TYR A 94 -7.02 -3.27 -12.42
C TYR A 94 -5.49 -3.20 -12.32
N TYR A 95 -4.87 -3.89 -11.37
CA TYR A 95 -3.42 -3.86 -11.15
C TYR A 95 -2.56 -4.13 -12.41
N PRO A 96 -2.89 -5.10 -13.30
CA PRO A 96 -2.09 -5.36 -14.51
C PRO A 96 -1.95 -4.18 -15.45
N TRP A 97 -2.90 -3.25 -15.46
CA TRP A 97 -2.87 -2.03 -16.24
C TRP A 97 -2.19 -0.90 -15.48
N VAL A 98 -2.57 -0.69 -14.21
CA VAL A 98 -2.00 0.37 -13.36
C VAL A 98 -0.48 0.22 -13.24
N ARG A 99 0.04 -1.01 -13.09
CA ARG A 99 1.49 -1.23 -12.99
C ARG A 99 2.28 -0.78 -14.22
N LYS A 100 1.65 -0.77 -15.42
CA LYS A 100 2.31 -0.32 -16.66
C LYS A 100 2.51 1.20 -16.69
N LEU A 101 1.69 1.94 -15.96
CA LEU A 101 1.80 3.39 -15.83
C LEU A 101 3.03 3.81 -15.00
N PHE A 102 3.50 2.93 -14.10
CA PHE A 102 4.60 3.21 -13.18
C PHE A 102 5.77 2.22 -13.36
N PRO A 103 6.47 2.26 -14.50
CA PRO A 103 7.57 1.31 -14.76
C PRO A 103 8.72 1.44 -13.74
N GLU A 104 8.95 2.65 -13.24
CA GLU A 104 9.94 3.00 -12.22
C GLU A 104 9.68 2.31 -10.87
N ALA A 105 8.44 1.92 -10.59
CA ALA A 105 8.07 1.32 -9.31
C ALA A 105 8.83 0.01 -9.03
N ASN A 106 9.29 -0.67 -10.08
CA ASN A 106 10.12 -1.87 -9.97
C ASN A 106 11.49 -1.58 -9.32
N ALA A 107 12.07 -0.39 -9.52
CA ALA A 107 13.34 0.00 -8.92
C ALA A 107 13.24 0.23 -7.40
N ARG A 108 12.02 0.41 -6.87
CA ARG A 108 11.78 0.59 -5.43
C ARG A 108 11.66 -0.72 -4.65
N ARG A 109 11.63 -1.87 -5.33
CA ARG A 109 11.46 -3.20 -4.70
C ARG A 109 12.59 -3.48 -3.72
N LEU A 110 12.22 -4.08 -2.59
CA LEU A 110 13.19 -4.58 -1.62
C LEU A 110 13.82 -5.87 -2.14
N SER A 111 15.12 -6.05 -1.89
CA SER A 111 15.78 -7.33 -2.13
C SER A 111 15.23 -8.40 -1.19
N GLN A 112 15.42 -9.67 -1.53
CA GLN A 112 15.01 -10.78 -0.67
C GLN A 112 15.62 -10.66 0.74
N ALA A 113 16.92 -10.39 0.84
CA ALA A 113 17.58 -10.21 2.13
C ALA A 113 16.99 -9.03 2.93
N ALA A 114 16.58 -7.94 2.26
CA ALA A 114 15.91 -6.82 2.91
C ALA A 114 14.50 -7.19 3.39
N LEU A 115 13.72 -7.94 2.61
CA LEU A 115 12.40 -8.42 3.01
C LEU A 115 12.47 -9.38 4.20
N GLU A 116 13.41 -10.34 4.19
CA GLU A 116 13.62 -11.26 5.30
C GLU A 116 14.03 -10.51 6.57
N THR A 117 14.94 -9.54 6.46
CA THR A 117 15.33 -8.67 7.57
C THR A 117 14.13 -7.89 8.11
N LEU A 118 13.35 -7.29 7.21
CA LEU A 118 12.19 -6.48 7.56
C LEU A 118 11.11 -7.32 8.24
N ALA A 119 10.87 -8.54 7.78
CA ALA A 119 9.94 -9.47 8.41
C ALA A 119 10.36 -9.78 9.85
N VAL A 120 11.64 -10.11 10.08
CA VAL A 120 12.15 -10.34 11.44
C VAL A 120 11.90 -9.13 12.34
N ILE A 121 12.20 -7.91 11.86
CA ILE A 121 11.94 -6.69 12.62
C ILE A 121 10.45 -6.51 12.88
N ALA A 122 9.59 -6.66 11.87
CA ALA A 122 8.15 -6.42 12.00
C ALA A 122 7.49 -7.31 13.08
N TYR A 123 7.89 -8.60 13.14
CA TYR A 123 7.32 -9.57 14.09
C TYR A 123 7.98 -9.58 15.47
N GLN A 124 9.21 -9.08 15.62
CA GLN A 124 9.96 -9.16 16.88
C GLN A 124 10.40 -7.81 17.46
N GLN A 125 9.95 -6.69 16.88
CA GLN A 125 10.27 -5.38 17.39
C GLN A 125 9.78 -5.17 18.84
N PRO A 126 10.51 -4.40 19.66
CA PRO A 126 11.81 -3.81 19.38
C PRO A 126 12.95 -4.86 19.41
N ILE A 127 13.78 -4.93 18.36
CA ILE A 127 14.84 -5.96 18.22
C ILE A 127 16.22 -5.37 17.92
N THR A 128 17.30 -5.95 18.46
CA THR A 128 18.69 -5.51 18.20
C THR A 128 19.27 -6.12 16.93
N LYS A 129 20.33 -5.49 16.38
CA LYS A 129 21.07 -6.05 15.22
C LYS A 129 21.52 -7.49 15.46
N ALA A 130 22.12 -7.78 16.61
CA ALA A 130 22.64 -9.11 16.94
C ALA A 130 21.53 -10.15 17.01
N ALA A 131 20.36 -9.81 17.55
CA ALA A 131 19.21 -10.70 17.57
C ALA A 131 18.65 -10.95 16.16
N ILE A 132 18.64 -9.94 15.29
CA ILE A 132 18.27 -10.12 13.87
C ILE A 132 19.22 -11.11 13.18
N GLU A 133 20.53 -10.96 13.36
CA GLU A 133 21.55 -11.87 12.82
C GLU A 133 21.34 -13.31 13.30
N GLN A 134 21.07 -13.47 14.61
CA GLN A 134 20.79 -14.77 15.21
C GLN A 134 19.55 -15.43 14.62
N VAL A 135 18.43 -14.71 14.50
CA VAL A 135 17.18 -15.24 13.95
C VAL A 135 17.33 -15.60 12.46
N ARG A 136 18.06 -14.77 11.70
CA ARG A 136 18.32 -15.01 10.27
C ARG A 136 19.36 -16.11 10.01
N GLY A 137 20.18 -16.46 11.00
CA GLY A 137 21.29 -17.40 10.83
C GLY A 137 22.41 -16.88 9.91
N VAL A 138 22.57 -15.56 9.77
CA VAL A 138 23.63 -14.94 8.95
C VAL A 138 24.41 -13.90 9.74
N SER A 139 25.70 -13.75 9.41
CA SER A 139 26.62 -12.88 10.16
C SER A 139 26.63 -11.41 9.73
N SER A 140 25.90 -11.03 8.67
CA SER A 140 25.81 -9.63 8.25
C SER A 140 24.42 -9.26 7.77
N VAL A 141 23.86 -8.25 8.43
CA VAL A 141 22.58 -7.63 8.08
C VAL A 141 22.70 -6.12 7.88
N ASP A 142 23.93 -5.59 7.86
CA ASP A 142 24.22 -4.16 7.76
C ASP A 142 23.65 -3.53 6.47
N GLY A 143 23.88 -4.17 5.33
CA GLY A 143 23.35 -3.72 4.04
C GLY A 143 21.82 -3.65 4.03
N PRO A 144 21.10 -4.75 4.36
CA PRO A 144 19.66 -4.75 4.53
C PRO A 144 19.14 -3.70 5.51
N ILE A 145 19.70 -3.60 6.72
CA ILE A 145 19.28 -2.62 7.73
C ILE A 145 19.45 -1.19 7.19
N ARG A 146 20.61 -0.88 6.61
CA ARG A 146 20.86 0.44 6.02
C ARG A 146 19.86 0.77 4.92
N ASN A 147 19.60 -0.19 4.01
CA ASN A 147 18.61 0.00 2.94
C ASN A 147 17.19 0.27 3.48
N LEU A 148 16.79 -0.44 4.53
CA LEU A 148 15.48 -0.27 5.16
C LEU A 148 15.37 1.06 5.90
N LEU A 149 16.44 1.53 6.55
CA LEU A 149 16.52 2.86 7.16
C LEU A 149 16.44 3.96 6.09
N ASP A 150 17.21 3.83 5.01
CA ASP A 150 17.25 4.81 3.90
C ASP A 150 15.88 4.94 3.20
N LYS A 151 15.15 3.82 3.09
CA LYS A 151 13.76 3.79 2.58
C LYS A 151 12.71 4.19 3.62
N GLY A 152 13.12 4.41 4.87
CA GLY A 152 12.24 4.80 5.96
C GLY A 152 11.31 3.71 6.48
N PHE A 153 11.50 2.43 6.13
CA PHE A 153 10.65 1.33 6.60
C PHE A 153 10.90 0.94 8.06
N ILE A 154 12.11 1.20 8.56
CA ILE A 154 12.48 1.00 9.96
C ILE A 154 13.11 2.26 10.53
N ALA A 155 13.11 2.37 11.84
CA ALA A 155 13.77 3.43 12.61
C ALA A 155 14.48 2.84 13.82
N LEU A 156 15.36 3.64 14.44
CA LEU A 156 15.98 3.29 15.72
C LEU A 156 14.92 3.38 16.83
N GLY A 157 14.79 2.31 17.60
CA GLY A 157 13.99 2.25 18.81
C GLY A 157 14.79 2.64 20.06
N SER A 158 14.33 2.18 21.22
CA SER A 158 15.03 2.37 22.49
C SER A 158 16.35 1.58 22.53
N ARG A 159 17.21 1.90 23.50
CA ARG A 159 18.36 1.03 23.79
C ARG A 159 17.89 -0.23 24.49
N ALA A 160 18.50 -1.37 24.14
CA ALA A 160 18.22 -2.64 24.80
C ALA A 160 18.87 -2.68 26.18
N ASP A 161 18.23 -3.36 27.13
CA ASP A 161 18.75 -3.60 28.48
C ASP A 161 19.67 -4.83 28.50
N THR A 162 20.74 -4.75 27.72
CA THR A 162 21.75 -5.81 27.55
C THR A 162 23.16 -5.21 27.49
N VAL A 163 24.19 -6.04 27.62
CA VAL A 163 25.59 -5.58 27.63
C VAL A 163 25.89 -4.74 26.38
N GLY A 164 26.42 -3.52 26.60
CA GLY A 164 26.73 -2.57 25.54
C GLY A 164 25.56 -1.67 25.11
N ASN A 165 24.35 -1.88 25.66
CA ASN A 165 23.14 -1.08 25.41
C ASN A 165 22.93 -0.71 23.92
N PRO A 166 22.93 -1.70 23.00
CA PRO A 166 22.79 -1.43 21.58
C PRO A 166 21.41 -0.84 21.25
N TYR A 167 21.32 -0.10 20.14
CA TYR A 167 20.03 0.34 19.63
C TYR A 167 19.17 -0.85 19.16
N THR A 168 17.87 -0.73 19.40
CA THR A 168 16.86 -1.60 18.77
C THR A 168 16.33 -0.98 17.48
N TYR A 169 15.63 -1.78 16.69
CA TYR A 169 14.94 -1.38 15.47
C TYR A 169 13.45 -1.65 15.60
N VAL A 170 12.66 -0.72 15.05
CA VAL A 170 11.20 -0.76 15.01
C VAL A 170 10.73 -0.39 13.61
N THR A 171 9.55 -0.85 13.20
CA THR A 171 8.92 -0.43 11.93
C THR A 171 8.32 0.96 12.04
N THR A 172 8.13 1.64 10.91
CA THR A 172 7.60 3.01 10.86
C THR A 172 6.18 3.09 10.29
N GLN A 173 5.60 4.30 10.27
CA GLN A 173 4.39 4.56 9.50
C GLN A 173 4.56 4.24 8.01
N GLU A 174 5.73 4.49 7.42
CA GLU A 174 5.98 4.23 6.00
C GLU A 174 5.91 2.73 5.69
N PHE A 175 6.37 1.88 6.61
CA PHE A 175 6.14 0.43 6.50
C PHE A 175 4.64 0.11 6.44
N MET A 176 3.85 0.63 7.37
CA MET A 176 2.39 0.40 7.38
C MET A 176 1.71 0.94 6.10
N LYS A 177 2.12 2.12 5.64
CA LYS A 177 1.68 2.71 4.37
C LYS A 177 2.07 1.85 3.17
N TYR A 178 3.25 1.25 3.15
CA TYR A 178 3.67 0.46 2.01
C TYR A 178 2.96 -0.90 1.95
N PHE A 179 2.84 -1.57 3.10
CA PHE A 179 2.27 -2.92 3.17
C PHE A 179 0.74 -2.95 3.34
N GLY A 180 0.10 -1.80 3.53
CA GLY A 180 -1.36 -1.75 3.65
C GLY A 180 -1.87 -2.21 5.02
N ILE A 181 -1.06 -2.05 6.06
CA ILE A 181 -1.33 -2.54 7.42
C ILE A 181 -1.79 -1.35 8.28
N ASN A 182 -2.75 -1.55 9.20
CA ASN A 182 -3.21 -0.47 10.07
C ASN A 182 -2.51 -0.47 11.42
N ARG A 183 -2.26 -1.67 11.98
CA ARG A 183 -1.73 -1.85 13.33
C ARG A 183 -0.68 -2.95 13.39
N ILE A 184 0.31 -2.76 14.25
CA ILE A 184 1.37 -3.72 14.49
C ILE A 184 1.46 -3.94 16.01
N PRO A 185 1.52 -5.19 16.48
CA PRO A 185 1.61 -6.44 15.71
C PRO A 185 0.27 -7.05 15.29
N GLU A 186 -0.87 -6.45 15.65
CA GLU A 186 -2.17 -7.13 15.59
C GLU A 186 -2.63 -7.53 14.18
N ASP A 187 -2.34 -6.70 13.17
CA ASP A 187 -2.76 -6.95 11.79
C ASP A 187 -1.72 -7.74 10.99
N LEU A 188 -0.60 -8.13 11.60
CA LEU A 188 0.36 -9.02 10.97
C LEU A 188 -0.17 -10.45 10.99
N PRO A 189 -0.17 -11.18 9.85
CA PRO A 189 -0.62 -12.57 9.82
C PRO A 189 0.11 -13.42 10.85
N ARG A 190 -0.62 -14.21 11.64
CA ARG A 190 0.06 -15.14 12.56
C ARG A 190 0.73 -16.23 11.74
N LEU A 191 1.86 -16.75 12.24
CA LEU A 191 2.63 -17.80 11.54
C LEU A 191 1.78 -19.04 11.19
N ARG A 192 0.76 -19.38 11.99
CA ARG A 192 -0.17 -20.48 11.69
C ARG A 192 -1.15 -20.15 10.56
N GLU A 193 -1.65 -18.92 10.54
CA GLU A 193 -2.56 -18.42 9.50
C GLU A 193 -1.84 -18.31 8.15
N PHE A 194 -0.52 -18.11 8.15
CA PHE A 194 0.28 -18.04 6.92
C PHE A 194 0.24 -19.34 6.11
N SER A 195 0.39 -20.50 6.77
CA SER A 195 0.28 -21.82 6.12
C SER A 195 -1.09 -22.03 5.50
N GLU A 196 -2.16 -21.71 6.24
CA GLU A 196 -3.54 -21.85 5.77
C GLU A 196 -3.86 -20.90 4.61
N LEU A 197 -3.37 -19.66 4.65
CA LEU A 197 -3.58 -18.66 3.59
C LEU A 197 -2.81 -18.98 2.29
N LEU A 198 -1.63 -19.60 2.39
CA LEU A 198 -0.87 -20.13 1.25
C LEU A 198 -1.60 -21.31 0.61
N GLU A 199 -2.07 -22.25 1.42
CA GLU A 199 -2.83 -23.41 0.95
C GLU A 199 -4.17 -23.00 0.32
N ALA A 200 -4.82 -21.97 0.85
CA ALA A 200 -6.06 -21.41 0.32
C ALA A 200 -5.85 -20.55 -0.96
N GLY A 201 -4.61 -20.32 -1.40
CA GLY A 201 -4.30 -19.46 -2.54
C GLY A 201 -4.64 -17.98 -2.34
N ALA A 202 -4.95 -17.58 -1.10
CA ALA A 202 -5.30 -16.20 -0.73
C ALA A 202 -4.06 -15.29 -0.70
N LEU A 203 -2.85 -15.88 -0.58
CA LEU A 203 -1.59 -15.19 -0.72
C LEU A 203 -0.90 -15.66 -2.00
N VAL A 204 -0.80 -14.77 -2.99
CA VAL A 204 0.04 -14.97 -4.16
C VAL A 204 1.40 -14.33 -3.86
N PRO A 205 2.50 -15.09 -3.73
CA PRO A 205 3.82 -14.52 -3.51
C PRO A 205 4.20 -13.64 -4.71
N GLN A 206 4.12 -12.31 -4.55
CA GLN A 206 4.48 -11.36 -5.62
C GLN A 206 5.98 -11.37 -5.95
N TYR A 207 6.78 -12.08 -5.15
CA TYR A 207 8.23 -12.25 -5.27
C TYR A 207 8.65 -13.64 -5.75
N ALA A 208 7.71 -14.52 -6.10
CA ALA A 208 8.07 -15.64 -6.96
C ALA A 208 8.76 -15.02 -8.18
N LYS A 209 10.03 -15.36 -8.40
CA LYS A 209 10.72 -15.03 -9.65
C LYS A 209 9.72 -15.34 -10.76
N PRO A 210 9.56 -14.50 -11.80
CA PRO A 210 8.99 -15.01 -13.03
C PRO A 210 9.88 -16.21 -13.37
N GLU A 211 9.38 -17.41 -13.08
CA GLU A 211 9.94 -18.62 -13.66
C GLU A 211 10.02 -18.31 -15.13
N SER A 212 11.20 -18.54 -15.68
CA SER A 212 11.51 -18.44 -17.09
C SER A 212 10.31 -18.91 -17.89
N VAL A 213 9.52 -17.96 -18.38
CA VAL A 213 8.77 -18.18 -19.61
C VAL A 213 9.88 -18.23 -20.64
N SER A 214 10.48 -19.42 -20.79
CA SER A 214 11.21 -19.76 -21.99
C SER A 214 10.22 -19.45 -23.11
N PRO A 215 10.54 -18.58 -24.07
CA PRO A 215 9.69 -18.44 -25.24
C PRO A 215 9.48 -19.86 -25.76
N GLU A 216 8.24 -20.35 -25.76
CA GLU A 216 7.89 -21.51 -26.55
C GLU A 216 8.32 -21.15 -27.97
N GLU A 217 9.36 -21.83 -28.46
CA GLU A 217 9.75 -21.71 -29.86
C GLU A 217 8.48 -21.92 -30.70
N PRO A 218 8.17 -21.01 -31.63
CA PRO A 218 7.01 -21.19 -32.47
C PRO A 218 7.18 -22.53 -33.19
N LYS A 219 6.29 -23.48 -32.90
CA LYS A 219 6.18 -24.71 -33.67
C LYS A 219 6.08 -24.31 -35.14
N GLN A 220 7.04 -24.76 -35.94
CA GLN A 220 6.96 -24.61 -37.39
C GLN A 220 5.60 -25.13 -37.84
N PRO A 221 4.89 -24.42 -38.73
CA PRO A 221 3.65 -24.94 -39.29
C PRO A 221 3.95 -26.30 -39.92
N GLU A 222 3.24 -27.35 -39.47
CA GLU A 222 3.24 -28.63 -40.17
C GLU A 222 2.82 -28.35 -41.62
N GLU A 223 3.70 -28.69 -42.58
CA GLU A 223 3.36 -28.69 -43.99
C GLU A 223 2.15 -29.61 -44.20
N ASN A 224 1.01 -29.01 -44.47
CA ASN A 224 -0.22 -29.72 -44.76
C ASN A 224 -0.06 -30.43 -46.12
N PRO A 225 -0.02 -31.78 -46.20
CA PRO A 225 0.34 -32.49 -47.43
C PRO A 225 -0.71 -32.45 -48.56
N ASP A 226 -1.84 -31.76 -48.38
CA ASP A 226 -3.01 -31.91 -49.27
C ASP A 226 -3.37 -30.65 -50.08
N GLN A 227 -2.40 -29.79 -50.42
CA GLN A 227 -2.62 -28.83 -51.52
C GLN A 227 -2.40 -29.51 -52.87
N VAL A 228 -3.49 -30.06 -53.40
CA VAL A 228 -3.61 -30.55 -54.77
C VAL A 228 -3.30 -29.40 -55.74
N GLU A 229 -2.18 -29.48 -56.45
CA GLU A 229 -1.89 -28.64 -57.62
C GLU A 229 -2.97 -28.86 -58.69
N LEU A 230 -3.86 -27.88 -58.85
CA LEU A 230 -4.69 -27.77 -60.04
C LEU A 230 -3.80 -27.32 -61.22
N SER A 231 -3.23 -28.32 -61.89
CA SER A 231 -2.63 -28.18 -63.23
C SER A 231 -3.71 -27.75 -64.23
N MET A 232 -3.79 -26.45 -64.53
CA MET A 232 -4.23 -26.01 -65.86
C MET A 232 -3.04 -26.17 -66.79
N GLY A 233 -3.12 -27.15 -67.69
CA GLY A 233 -2.11 -27.38 -68.72
C GLY A 233 -2.17 -26.35 -69.84
N ASP A 234 -1.09 -26.29 -70.63
CA ASP A 234 -1.15 -25.94 -72.04
C ASP A 234 0.08 -26.50 -72.79
N ALA A 235 -0.22 -27.06 -73.97
CA ALA A 235 0.61 -27.49 -75.11
C ALA A 235 1.47 -28.77 -75.00
#